data_AF-A0A7X7MV96-F1
#
_entry.id   AF-A0A7X7MV96-F1
#
_cell.length_a   1.000
_cell.length_b   1.000
_cell.length_c   1.000
_cell.angle_alpha   90.00
_cell.angle_beta   90.00
_cell.angle_gamma   90.00
#
_symmetry.space_group_name_H-M   'P 1'
#
loop_
_entity.id
_entity.type
_entity.pdbx_description
1 polymer ?
#
loop_
_entity_poly.entity_id
_entity_poly.type
_entity_poly.pdbx_seq_one_letter_code
_entity_poly.pdbx_strand_id
1 'polypeptide(L)'
;MKATDLTIAFILIIMPSVLMLDYKTKETNRAIYETTRISQILDAAVEDATAVMFEKDISGTVSINKDKGVNSLMQTMCLNFDLLDDDLSRRLIEGYIPCIVSIEYDGYCVMRHEEYLNEKNEPELRMTWLPKQPYSFSDTRYIYSFTLGDELTVYQKTSNAIINGTTDSLLTALPGSSILVAPDAYNTTEQRIEQFYLNKQIAMVEQLKRDIDEIINNHNRIAQHYGITYYFTLPDMEKDDWLS
;
A
#
# COMPACT_ATOMS: atom_id res chain seq x y z
N MET A 1 -51.60 -40.41 -6.05
CA MET A 1 -50.23 -40.45 -6.63
C MET A 1 -49.44 -41.50 -5.88
N LYS A 2 -48.74 -42.39 -6.59
CA LYS A 2 -47.88 -43.38 -5.93
C LYS A 2 -46.63 -42.67 -5.41
N ALA A 3 -46.03 -43.17 -4.33
CA ALA A 3 -44.83 -42.57 -3.73
C ALA A 3 -43.70 -42.35 -4.76
N THR A 4 -43.62 -43.20 -5.79
CA THR A 4 -42.70 -43.09 -6.92
C THR A 4 -42.88 -41.81 -7.74
N ASP A 5 -44.12 -41.34 -7.94
CA ASP A 5 -44.41 -40.16 -8.77
C ASP A 5 -43.92 -38.89 -8.06
N LEU A 6 -44.03 -38.87 -6.72
CA LEU A 6 -43.54 -37.77 -5.88
C LEU A 6 -42.01 -37.72 -5.87
N THR A 7 -41.34 -38.88 -5.80
CA THR A 7 -39.87 -38.96 -5.85
C THR A 7 -39.32 -38.48 -7.19
N ILE A 8 -39.97 -38.83 -8.30
CA ILE A 8 -39.56 -38.38 -9.64
C ILE A 8 -39.68 -36.86 -9.75
N ALA A 9 -40.80 -36.27 -9.31
CA ALA A 9 -40.98 -34.82 -9.32
C ALA A 9 -39.95 -34.09 -8.45
N PHE A 10 -39.62 -34.66 -7.28
CA PHE A 10 -38.60 -34.12 -6.37
C PHE A 10 -37.21 -34.11 -7.01
N ILE A 11 -36.79 -35.22 -7.64
CA ILE A 11 -35.49 -35.30 -8.33
C ILE A 11 -35.43 -34.30 -9.50
N LEU A 12 -36.53 -34.16 -10.26
CA LEU A 12 -36.59 -33.27 -11.42
C LEU A 12 -36.42 -31.78 -11.03
N ILE A 13 -36.83 -31.40 -9.82
CA ILE A 13 -36.67 -30.03 -9.29
C ILE A 13 -35.30 -29.83 -8.63
N ILE A 14 -34.81 -30.81 -7.87
CA ILE A 14 -33.58 -30.65 -7.09
C ILE A 14 -32.33 -30.86 -7.93
N MET A 15 -32.32 -31.81 -8.86
CA MET A 15 -31.16 -32.07 -9.71
C MET A 15 -30.65 -30.80 -10.43
N PRO A 16 -31.46 -30.01 -11.15
CA PRO A 16 -30.95 -28.81 -11.83
C PRO A 16 -30.43 -27.77 -10.84
N SER A 17 -31.03 -27.67 -9.65
CA SER A 17 -30.58 -26.74 -8.59
C SER A 17 -29.20 -27.13 -8.05
N VAL A 18 -28.96 -28.43 -7.82
CA VAL A 18 -27.66 -28.95 -7.35
C VAL A 18 -26.59 -28.74 -8.42
N LEU A 19 -26.90 -28.99 -9.70
CA LEU A 19 -25.95 -28.76 -10.79
C LEU A 19 -25.56 -27.28 -10.93
N MET A 20 -26.51 -26.35 -10.78
CA MET A 20 -26.24 -24.92 -10.80
C MET A 20 -25.36 -24.48 -9.61
N LEU A 21 -25.58 -25.06 -8.43
CA LEU A 21 -24.76 -24.81 -7.24
C LEU A 21 -23.34 -25.34 -7.41
N ASP A 22 -23.18 -26.55 -7.96
CA ASP A 22 -21.86 -27.15 -8.20
C ASP A 22 -21.04 -26.31 -9.19
N TYR A 23 -21.67 -25.83 -10.27
CA TYR A 23 -21.01 -24.94 -11.23
C TYR A 23 -20.54 -23.64 -10.58
N LYS A 24 -21.42 -22.96 -9.83
CA LYS A 24 -21.05 -21.73 -9.11
C LYS A 24 -19.93 -21.97 -8.09
N THR A 25 -19.99 -23.10 -7.38
CA THR A 25 -18.99 -23.45 -6.37
C THR A 25 -17.62 -23.69 -7.01
N LYS A 26 -17.56 -24.33 -8.18
CA LYS A 26 -16.30 -24.53 -8.92
C LYS A 26 -15.69 -23.21 -9.38
N GLU A 27 -16.48 -22.30 -9.94
CA GLU A 27 -15.99 -20.99 -10.38
C GLU A 27 -15.48 -20.16 -9.18
N THR A 28 -16.23 -20.13 -8.08
CA THR A 28 -15.78 -19.44 -6.85
C THR A 28 -14.49 -20.04 -6.30
N ASN A 29 -14.40 -21.38 -6.22
CA ASN A 29 -13.19 -22.05 -5.73
C ASN A 29 -11.98 -21.79 -6.63
N ARG A 30 -12.19 -21.71 -7.95
CA ARG A 30 -11.14 -21.35 -8.90
C ARG A 30 -10.68 -19.92 -8.69
N ALA A 31 -11.60 -18.97 -8.54
CA ALA A 31 -11.26 -17.58 -8.28
C ALA A 31 -10.49 -17.42 -6.95
N ILE A 32 -10.90 -18.12 -5.90
CA ILE A 32 -10.18 -18.16 -4.61
C ILE A 32 -8.78 -18.73 -4.81
N TYR A 33 -8.66 -19.86 -5.51
CA TYR A 33 -7.37 -20.50 -5.75
C TYR A 33 -6.39 -19.57 -6.49
N GLU A 34 -6.83 -18.92 -7.57
CA GLU A 34 -5.98 -17.99 -8.33
C GLU A 34 -5.60 -16.76 -7.50
N THR A 35 -6.55 -16.21 -6.72
CA THR A 35 -6.28 -15.07 -5.83
C THR A 35 -5.20 -15.45 -4.80
N THR A 36 -5.36 -16.59 -4.13
CA THR A 36 -4.38 -17.08 -3.15
C THR A 36 -3.02 -17.33 -3.80
N ARG A 37 -2.99 -17.91 -5.01
CA ARG A 37 -1.74 -18.14 -5.75
C ARG A 37 -1.04 -16.82 -6.06
N ILE A 38 -1.76 -15.81 -6.55
CA ILE A 38 -1.19 -14.49 -6.85
C ILE A 38 -0.68 -13.82 -5.57
N SER A 39 -1.44 -13.88 -4.47
CA SER A 39 -1.00 -13.34 -3.17
C SER A 39 0.30 -13.97 -2.70
N GLN A 40 0.43 -15.30 -2.77
CA GLN A 40 1.67 -16.00 -2.40
C GLN A 40 2.87 -15.60 -3.25
N ILE A 41 2.66 -15.39 -4.56
CA ILE A 41 3.70 -14.91 -5.47
C ILE A 41 4.13 -13.48 -5.09
N LEU A 42 3.17 -12.62 -4.79
CA LEU A 42 3.43 -11.24 -4.38
C LEU A 42 4.20 -11.19 -3.06
N ASP A 43 3.78 -11.98 -2.06
CA ASP A 43 4.44 -12.07 -0.76
C ASP A 43 5.90 -12.52 -0.91
N ALA A 44 6.15 -13.57 -1.71
CA ALA A 44 7.50 -14.04 -2.01
C ALA A 44 8.34 -12.98 -2.74
N ALA A 45 7.76 -12.28 -3.72
CA ALA A 45 8.46 -11.23 -4.46
C ALA A 45 8.82 -10.03 -3.57
N VAL A 46 7.95 -9.67 -2.61
CA VAL A 46 8.23 -8.61 -1.63
C VAL A 46 9.30 -9.05 -0.64
N GLU A 47 9.26 -10.30 -0.17
CA GLU A 47 10.29 -10.87 0.71
C GLU A 47 11.68 -10.86 0.03
N ASP A 48 11.77 -11.36 -1.21
CA ASP A 48 13.00 -11.36 -2.00
C ASP A 48 13.50 -9.93 -2.28
N ALA A 49 12.60 -8.99 -2.54
CA ALA A 49 12.93 -7.59 -2.77
C ALA A 49 13.51 -6.93 -1.52
N THR A 50 12.85 -7.10 -0.37
CA THR A 50 13.28 -6.50 0.90
C THR A 50 14.62 -7.08 1.36
N ALA A 51 14.88 -8.38 1.13
CA ALA A 51 16.13 -9.02 1.48
C ALA A 51 17.35 -8.42 0.76
N VAL A 52 17.20 -7.99 -0.50
CA VAL A 52 18.31 -7.42 -1.29
C VAL A 52 18.37 -5.89 -1.26
N MET A 53 17.31 -5.24 -0.79
CA MET A 53 17.20 -3.78 -0.76
C MET A 53 18.16 -3.15 0.26
N PHE A 54 18.48 -3.87 1.34
CA PHE A 54 19.39 -3.39 2.37
C PHE A 54 20.84 -3.73 2.04
N GLU A 55 21.62 -2.70 1.71
CA GLU A 55 23.06 -2.84 1.51
C GLU A 55 23.81 -2.35 2.74
N LYS A 56 24.62 -3.24 3.31
CA LYS A 56 25.56 -2.87 4.36
C LYS A 56 26.83 -2.35 3.70
N ASP A 57 27.08 -1.05 3.82
CA ASP A 57 28.33 -0.46 3.38
C ASP A 57 29.51 -0.98 4.23
N ILE A 58 30.72 -0.88 3.69
CA ILE A 58 31.99 -1.26 4.35
C ILE A 58 32.17 -0.50 5.68
N SER A 59 31.58 0.71 5.78
CA SER A 59 31.51 1.53 6.99
C SER A 59 30.55 0.99 8.08
N GLY A 60 29.76 -0.04 7.76
CA GLY A 60 28.70 -0.57 8.62
C GLY A 60 27.38 0.21 8.53
N THR A 61 27.32 1.26 7.71
CA THR A 61 26.10 2.03 7.47
C THR A 61 25.16 1.23 6.56
N VAL A 62 23.91 1.04 6.99
CA VAL A 62 22.88 0.40 6.17
C VAL A 62 22.30 1.46 5.23
N SER A 63 22.42 1.23 3.93
CA SER A 63 21.82 2.06 2.88
C SER A 63 20.71 1.29 2.17
N ILE A 64 19.68 2.00 1.72
CA ILE A 64 18.53 1.41 1.04
C ILE A 64 18.70 1.60 -0.47
N ASN A 65 18.79 0.50 -1.21
CA ASN A 65 18.83 0.50 -2.67
C ASN A 65 17.48 0.07 -3.25
N LYS A 66 16.63 1.07 -3.53
CA LYS A 66 15.26 0.86 -4.03
C LYS A 66 15.24 0.16 -5.40
N ASP A 67 16.18 0.49 -6.28
CA ASP A 67 16.24 -0.08 -7.62
C ASP A 67 16.63 -1.57 -7.61
N LYS A 68 17.54 -1.98 -6.70
CA LYS A 68 17.81 -3.41 -6.50
C LYS A 68 16.60 -4.16 -5.96
N GLY A 69 15.87 -3.56 -5.02
CA GLY A 69 14.62 -4.11 -4.52
C GLY A 69 13.60 -4.34 -5.63
N VAL A 70 13.34 -3.32 -6.46
CA VAL A 70 12.40 -3.44 -7.59
C VAL A 70 12.87 -4.47 -8.63
N ASN A 71 14.16 -4.51 -8.95
CA ASN A 71 14.68 -5.52 -9.88
C ASN A 71 14.45 -6.95 -9.37
N SER A 72 14.69 -7.20 -8.08
CA SER A 72 14.44 -8.50 -7.45
C SER A 72 12.94 -8.83 -7.43
N LEU A 73 12.09 -7.85 -7.09
CA LEU A 73 10.63 -7.98 -7.13
C LEU A 73 10.14 -8.41 -8.52
N MET A 74 10.60 -7.73 -9.58
CA MET A 74 10.24 -8.05 -10.96
C MET A 74 10.76 -9.43 -11.38
N GLN A 75 12.00 -9.77 -11.00
CA GLN A 75 12.59 -11.06 -11.30
C GLN A 75 11.77 -12.20 -10.67
N THR A 76 11.43 -12.11 -9.37
CA THR A 76 10.63 -13.13 -8.70
C THR A 76 9.23 -13.24 -9.31
N MET A 77 8.60 -12.12 -9.69
CA MET A 77 7.31 -12.18 -10.40
C MET A 77 7.43 -12.85 -11.78
N CYS A 78 8.42 -12.46 -12.61
CA CYS A 78 8.65 -13.08 -13.92
C CYS A 78 8.80 -14.60 -13.79
N LEU A 79 9.63 -15.05 -12.84
CA LEU A 79 9.85 -16.48 -12.60
C LEU A 79 8.57 -17.22 -12.20
N ASN A 80 7.75 -16.63 -11.33
CA ASN A 80 6.51 -17.25 -10.86
C ASN A 80 5.37 -17.23 -11.90
N PHE A 81 5.44 -16.36 -12.90
CA PHE A 81 4.51 -16.30 -14.03
C PHE A 81 5.01 -17.05 -15.28
N ASP A 82 6.09 -17.84 -15.16
CA ASP A 82 6.72 -18.57 -16.27
C ASP A 82 7.14 -17.65 -17.43
N LEU A 83 7.48 -16.39 -17.11
CA LEU A 83 7.98 -15.40 -18.05
C LEU A 83 9.52 -15.41 -18.06
N LEU A 84 10.10 -15.06 -19.20
CA LEU A 84 11.53 -14.81 -19.28
C LEU A 84 11.85 -13.52 -18.53
N ASP A 85 13.01 -13.44 -17.89
CA ASP A 85 13.46 -12.18 -17.28
C ASP A 85 14.06 -11.25 -18.36
N ASP A 86 13.22 -10.82 -19.30
CA ASP A 86 13.56 -9.88 -20.36
C ASP A 86 12.74 -8.58 -20.24
N ASP A 87 13.20 -7.51 -20.90
CA ASP A 87 12.58 -6.19 -20.82
C ASP A 87 11.10 -6.20 -21.21
N LEU A 88 10.69 -7.07 -22.14
CA LEU A 88 9.30 -7.19 -22.57
C LEU A 88 8.42 -7.79 -21.46
N SER A 89 8.87 -8.88 -20.83
CA SER A 89 8.15 -9.51 -19.73
C SER A 89 8.05 -8.61 -18.50
N ARG A 90 9.11 -7.87 -18.19
CA ARG A 90 9.10 -6.87 -17.11
C ARG A 90 8.06 -5.78 -17.39
N ARG A 91 8.04 -5.21 -18.60
CA ARG A 91 7.03 -4.23 -19.02
C ARG A 91 5.61 -4.78 -18.95
N LEU A 92 5.43 -6.05 -19.28
CA LEU A 92 4.12 -6.72 -19.18
C LEU A 92 3.64 -6.72 -17.72
N ILE A 93 4.50 -7.11 -16.78
CA ILE A 93 4.16 -7.15 -15.35
C ILE A 93 3.96 -5.74 -14.79
N GLU A 94 4.83 -4.79 -15.13
CA GLU A 94 4.69 -3.38 -14.74
C GLU A 94 3.34 -2.79 -15.16
N GLY A 95 2.80 -3.21 -16.31
CA GLY A 95 1.47 -2.81 -16.78
C GLY A 95 0.32 -3.22 -15.86
N TYR A 96 0.50 -4.24 -15.01
CA TYR A 96 -0.48 -4.69 -14.03
C TYR A 96 -0.27 -4.11 -12.62
N ILE A 97 0.80 -3.33 -12.43
CA ILE A 97 1.16 -2.75 -11.13
C ILE A 97 0.92 -1.24 -11.18
N PRO A 98 -0.03 -0.70 -10.40
CA PRO A 98 -0.32 0.72 -10.42
C PRO A 98 0.82 1.54 -9.81
N CYS A 99 1.39 1.04 -8.71
CA CYS A 99 2.51 1.67 -8.02
C CYS A 99 3.29 0.68 -7.15
N ILE A 100 4.55 1.02 -6.86
CA ILE A 100 5.37 0.39 -5.83
C ILE A 100 5.74 1.47 -4.82
N VAL A 101 5.61 1.17 -3.52
CA VAL A 101 5.94 2.11 -2.46
C VAL A 101 7.08 1.57 -1.61
N SER A 102 8.11 2.40 -1.44
CA SER A 102 9.21 2.18 -0.50
C SER A 102 9.01 3.07 0.72
N ILE A 103 8.76 2.44 1.86
CA ILE A 103 8.63 3.11 3.16
C ILE A 103 10.02 3.26 3.78
N GLU A 104 10.38 4.48 4.19
CA GLU A 104 11.66 4.82 4.82
C GLU A 104 11.43 5.49 6.19
N TYR A 105 12.52 5.73 6.92
CA TYR A 105 12.46 6.29 8.27
C TYR A 105 11.82 7.68 8.34
N ASP A 106 12.03 8.55 7.37
CA ASP A 106 11.58 9.96 7.38
C ASP A 106 10.54 10.28 6.29
N GLY A 107 10.03 9.27 5.59
CA GLY A 107 9.07 9.44 4.51
C GLY A 107 8.94 8.19 3.65
N TYR A 108 8.35 8.34 2.48
CA TYR A 108 8.19 7.26 1.51
C TYR A 108 8.48 7.73 0.09
N CYS A 109 8.92 6.80 -0.74
CA CYS A 109 9.09 7.01 -2.17
C CYS A 109 8.06 6.17 -2.92
N VAL A 110 7.41 6.78 -3.90
CA VAL A 110 6.45 6.09 -4.76
C VAL A 110 7.01 5.97 -6.16
N MET A 111 6.96 4.77 -6.71
CA MET A 111 7.21 4.49 -8.11
C MET A 111 5.86 4.36 -8.81
N ARG A 112 5.64 5.17 -9.84
CA ARG A 112 4.41 5.14 -10.64
C ARG A 112 4.71 5.30 -12.12
N HIS A 113 3.74 4.99 -12.94
CA HIS A 113 3.79 5.21 -14.39
C HIS A 113 3.78 6.72 -14.71
N GLU A 114 4.81 7.17 -15.42
CA GLU A 114 4.95 8.52 -15.98
C GLU A 114 5.08 8.44 -17.50
N GLU A 115 4.50 9.41 -18.20
CA GLU A 115 4.61 9.55 -19.65
C GLU A 115 5.94 10.24 -19.99
N TYR A 116 6.79 9.56 -20.76
CA TYR A 116 8.06 10.09 -21.24
C TYR A 116 8.06 10.12 -22.77
N LEU A 117 8.76 11.09 -23.38
CA LEU A 117 9.03 11.06 -24.81
C LEU A 117 10.34 10.34 -25.05
N ASN A 118 10.29 9.20 -25.73
CA ASN A 118 11.51 8.47 -26.07
C ASN A 118 12.42 9.30 -27.02
N GLU A 119 13.62 8.80 -27.32
CA GLU A 119 14.57 9.45 -28.25
C GLU A 119 13.99 9.71 -29.66
N LYS A 120 12.85 9.09 -29.99
CA LYS A 120 12.12 9.22 -31.26
C LYS A 120 10.88 10.13 -31.15
N ASN A 121 10.69 10.83 -30.03
CA ASN A 121 9.50 11.65 -29.73
C ASN A 121 8.17 10.88 -29.69
N GLU A 122 8.21 9.58 -29.41
CA GLU A 122 7.02 8.77 -29.19
C GLU A 122 6.72 8.69 -27.69
N PRO A 123 5.45 8.79 -27.27
CA PRO A 123 5.07 8.64 -25.87
C PRO A 123 5.33 7.19 -25.42
N GLU A 124 6.11 7.05 -24.36
CA GLU A 124 6.41 5.79 -23.69
C GLU A 124 6.00 5.91 -22.22
N LEU A 125 5.23 4.95 -21.72
CA LEU A 125 4.88 4.86 -20.31
C LEU A 125 5.96 4.04 -19.58
N ARG A 126 6.57 4.61 -18.54
CA ARG A 126 7.53 3.88 -17.69
C ARG A 126 7.27 4.15 -16.22
N MET A 127 7.49 3.13 -15.39
CA MET A 127 7.51 3.33 -13.95
C MET A 127 8.78 4.10 -13.54
N THR A 128 8.62 5.17 -12.77
CA THR A 128 9.73 6.00 -12.27
C THR A 128 9.49 6.41 -10.83
N TRP A 129 10.58 6.51 -10.06
CA TRP A 129 10.54 7.02 -8.69
C TRP A 129 10.23 8.51 -8.65
N LEU A 130 9.20 8.86 -7.89
CA LEU A 130 8.91 10.23 -7.53
C LEU A 130 9.84 10.73 -6.41
N PRO A 131 10.01 12.05 -6.27
CA PRO A 131 10.69 12.63 -5.12
C PRO A 131 10.10 12.12 -3.80
N LYS A 132 10.98 11.85 -2.83
CA LYS A 132 10.59 11.38 -1.50
C LYS A 132 9.57 12.32 -0.86
N GLN A 133 8.45 11.76 -0.42
CA GLN A 133 7.42 12.47 0.31
C GLN A 133 7.66 12.31 1.81
N PRO A 134 7.82 13.41 2.57
CA PRO A 134 7.95 13.33 4.02
C PRO A 134 6.61 12.98 4.65
N TYR A 135 6.64 12.28 5.78
CA TYR A 135 5.46 12.14 6.62
C TYR A 135 5.12 13.49 7.22
N SER A 136 3.98 14.06 6.80
CA SER A 136 3.61 15.39 7.26
C SER A 136 2.11 15.52 7.52
N PHE A 137 1.79 16.23 8.60
CA PHE A 137 0.43 16.60 8.95
C PHE A 137 0.38 18.09 9.16
N SER A 138 -0.61 18.76 8.58
CA SER A 138 -0.75 20.22 8.70
C SER A 138 -2.10 20.55 9.33
N ASP A 139 -2.05 21.23 10.46
CA ASP A 139 -3.20 21.84 11.13
C ASP A 139 -3.23 23.37 10.87
N THR A 140 -4.24 24.05 11.40
CA THR A 140 -4.43 25.50 11.33
C THR A 140 -3.21 26.28 11.81
N ARG A 141 -2.51 25.79 12.85
CA ARG A 141 -1.39 26.52 13.49
C ARG A 141 -0.01 25.90 13.26
N TYR A 142 0.07 24.60 13.02
CA TYR A 142 1.32 23.84 13.01
C TYR A 142 1.39 22.93 11.79
N ILE A 143 2.61 22.70 11.29
CA ILE A 143 2.94 21.61 10.38
C ILE A 143 3.86 20.67 11.14
N TYR A 144 3.50 19.41 11.23
CA TYR A 144 4.24 18.35 11.89
C TYR A 144 4.90 17.52 10.80
N SER A 145 6.20 17.31 10.91
CA SER A 145 6.95 16.35 10.10
C SER A 145 7.43 15.24 11.02
N PHE A 146 7.10 14.01 10.66
CA PHE A 146 7.32 12.83 11.49
C PHE A 146 8.40 11.92 10.91
N THR A 147 9.03 11.15 11.77
CA THR A 147 9.78 9.95 11.39
C THR A 147 9.07 8.69 11.91
N LEU A 148 9.46 7.50 11.46
CA LEU A 148 8.96 6.24 12.01
C LEU A 148 9.33 6.09 13.50
N GLY A 149 10.44 6.71 13.93
CA GLY A 149 10.84 6.77 15.35
C GLY A 149 10.22 7.94 16.10
N ASP A 150 10.89 8.39 17.16
CA ASP A 150 10.34 9.38 18.11
C ASP A 150 10.69 10.83 17.76
N GLU A 151 11.33 11.06 16.62
CA GLU A 151 11.70 12.40 16.19
C GLU A 151 10.52 13.13 15.56
N LEU A 152 10.29 14.35 16.04
CA LEU A 152 9.23 15.22 15.58
C LEU A 152 9.79 16.61 15.29
N THR A 153 9.50 17.10 14.09
CA THR A 153 9.79 18.48 13.68
C THR A 153 8.47 19.23 13.56
N VAL A 154 8.32 20.33 14.28
CA VAL A 154 7.10 21.15 14.25
C VAL A 154 7.42 22.54 13.73
N TYR A 155 6.76 22.92 12.64
CA TYR A 155 6.78 24.26 12.09
C TYR A 155 5.55 25.04 12.55
N GLN A 156 5.77 26.15 13.27
CA GLN A 156 4.68 27.03 13.71
C GLN A 156 4.39 28.11 12.66
N LYS A 157 3.20 28.07 12.06
CA LYS A 157 2.80 28.95 10.95
C LYS A 157 2.73 30.43 11.32
N THR A 158 2.48 30.74 12.60
CA THR A 158 2.32 32.12 13.09
C THR A 158 3.64 32.82 13.40
N SER A 159 4.64 32.08 13.87
CA SER A 159 5.95 32.62 14.29
C SER A 159 7.08 32.30 13.31
N ASN A 160 6.82 31.46 12.30
CA ASN A 160 7.81 30.88 11.40
C ASN A 160 8.98 30.18 12.12
N ALA A 161 8.73 29.66 13.33
CA ALA A 161 9.73 28.92 14.11
C ALA A 161 9.65 27.42 13.80
N ILE A 162 10.82 26.80 13.69
CA ILE A 162 10.97 25.34 13.61
C ILE A 162 11.41 24.86 14.99
N ILE A 163 10.68 23.89 15.53
CA ILE A 163 10.95 23.27 16.82
C ILE A 163 11.19 21.78 16.59
N ASN A 164 12.41 21.33 16.87
CA ASN A 164 12.80 19.93 16.75
C ASN A 164 12.90 19.32 18.15
N GLY A 165 12.46 18.08 18.29
CA GLY A 165 12.61 17.35 19.54
C GLY A 165 11.95 15.99 19.51
N THR A 166 12.08 15.27 20.62
CA THR A 166 11.35 14.02 20.84
C THR A 166 9.88 14.31 21.13
N THR A 167 9.00 13.39 20.73
CA THR A 167 7.57 13.40 21.05
C THR A 167 7.28 13.84 22.49
N ASP A 168 7.94 13.24 23.48
CA ASP A 168 7.71 13.50 24.91
C ASP A 168 8.05 14.94 25.32
N SER A 169 9.11 15.51 24.73
CA SER A 169 9.53 16.89 25.03
C SER A 169 8.58 17.91 24.41
N LEU A 170 8.09 17.64 23.20
CA LEU A 170 7.23 18.55 22.46
C LEU A 170 5.76 18.53 22.92
N LEU A 171 5.30 17.41 23.46
CA LEU A 171 3.97 17.26 24.10
C LEU A 171 3.74 18.25 25.25
N THR A 172 4.82 18.64 25.94
CA THR A 172 4.79 19.60 27.05
C THR A 172 4.90 21.05 26.57
N ALA A 173 5.50 21.28 25.41
CA ALA A 173 5.83 22.61 24.88
C ALA A 173 4.79 23.19 23.91
N LEU A 174 3.85 22.39 23.38
CA LEU A 174 2.90 22.78 22.33
C LEU A 174 1.44 22.82 22.82
N PRO A 175 0.96 23.93 23.41
CA PRO A 175 -0.44 24.07 23.79
C PRO A 175 -1.37 24.18 22.56
N GLY A 176 -2.47 23.41 22.55
CA GLY A 176 -3.58 23.53 21.59
C GLY A 176 -3.33 22.90 20.21
N SER A 177 -2.45 21.93 20.12
CA SER A 177 -2.13 21.20 18.89
C SER A 177 -3.17 20.10 18.63
N SER A 178 -3.82 20.07 17.46
CA SER A 178 -4.90 19.11 17.15
C SER A 178 -4.48 17.64 17.23
N ILE A 179 -3.22 17.32 16.93
CA ILE A 179 -2.69 15.96 17.04
C ILE A 179 -2.44 15.52 18.50
N LEU A 180 -2.36 16.50 19.42
CA LEU A 180 -2.16 16.30 20.87
C LEU A 180 -3.45 16.50 21.68
N VAL A 181 -4.59 16.85 21.04
CA VAL A 181 -5.88 16.98 21.74
C VAL A 181 -6.40 15.57 22.02
N ALA A 182 -6.02 15.06 23.17
CA ALA A 182 -6.71 13.93 23.76
C ALA A 182 -8.10 14.43 24.23
N PRO A 183 -9.19 13.70 23.96
CA PRO A 183 -10.50 13.93 24.60
C PRO A 183 -10.36 14.20 26.10
N ASP A 184 -11.25 15.00 26.68
CA ASP A 184 -11.28 15.40 28.10
C ASP A 184 -11.24 14.20 29.12
N ALA A 185 -11.32 12.97 28.62
CA ALA A 185 -11.20 11.71 29.36
C ALA A 185 -9.74 11.24 29.60
N TYR A 186 -8.74 11.76 28.88
CA TYR A 186 -7.34 11.34 29.00
C TYR A 186 -6.56 12.26 29.93
N ASN A 187 -6.55 11.92 31.22
CA ASN A 187 -6.04 12.78 32.28
C ASN A 187 -4.56 12.54 32.62
N THR A 188 -3.92 11.50 32.08
CA THR A 188 -2.50 11.20 32.35
C THR A 188 -1.60 11.52 31.14
N THR A 189 -0.33 11.84 31.40
CA THR A 189 0.68 12.12 30.36
C THR A 189 0.89 10.91 29.45
N GLU A 190 0.92 9.70 30.01
CA GLU A 190 1.07 8.44 29.25
C GLU A 190 -0.05 8.23 28.24
N GLN A 191 -1.31 8.46 28.65
CA GLN A 191 -2.47 8.36 27.75
C GLN A 191 -2.40 9.36 26.59
N ARG A 192 -1.85 10.56 26.83
CA ARG A 192 -1.67 11.57 25.78
C ARG A 192 -0.56 11.18 24.80
N ILE A 193 0.50 10.53 25.27
CA ILE A 193 1.59 9.99 24.45
C ILE A 193 1.04 8.87 23.55
N GLU A 194 0.30 7.92 24.11
CA GLU A 194 -0.29 6.80 23.37
C GLU A 194 -1.26 7.28 22.28
N GLN A 195 -2.15 8.22 22.61
CA GLN A 195 -3.05 8.84 21.64
C GLN A 195 -2.29 9.60 20.55
N PHE A 196 -1.18 10.24 20.87
CA PHE A 196 -0.35 10.89 19.87
C PHE A 196 0.25 9.88 18.89
N TYR A 197 0.82 8.77 19.37
CA TYR A 197 1.36 7.72 18.49
C TYR A 197 0.28 7.15 17.57
N LEU A 198 -0.92 6.91 18.09
CA LEU A 198 -2.07 6.49 17.29
C LEU A 198 -2.43 7.52 16.22
N ASN A 199 -2.54 8.80 16.59
CA ASN A 199 -2.88 9.86 15.64
C ASN A 199 -1.79 10.06 14.58
N LYS A 200 -0.52 9.92 14.96
CA LYS A 200 0.65 9.95 14.06
C LYS A 200 0.56 8.81 13.04
N GLN A 201 0.34 7.57 13.50
CA GLN A 201 0.16 6.41 12.61
C GLN A 201 -1.01 6.62 11.65
N ILE A 202 -2.18 7.04 12.17
CA ILE A 202 -3.35 7.35 11.34
C ILE A 202 -3.00 8.41 10.30
N ALA A 203 -2.33 9.51 10.68
CA ALA A 203 -1.97 10.58 9.76
C ALA A 203 -1.02 10.10 8.64
N MET A 204 -0.01 9.28 8.99
CA MET A 204 0.91 8.69 8.01
C MET A 204 0.18 7.77 7.03
N VAL A 205 -0.68 6.89 7.55
CA VAL A 205 -1.46 5.95 6.74
C VAL A 205 -2.43 6.70 5.83
N GLU A 206 -3.18 7.65 6.36
CA GLU A 206 -4.12 8.45 5.58
C GLU A 206 -3.42 9.27 4.50
N GLN A 207 -2.21 9.77 4.76
CA GLN A 207 -1.41 10.43 3.72
C GLN A 207 -1.02 9.45 2.62
N LEU A 208 -0.50 8.28 2.99
CA LEU A 208 -0.13 7.24 2.02
C LEU A 208 -1.34 6.75 1.21
N LYS A 209 -2.49 6.52 1.85
CA LYS A 209 -3.72 6.08 1.19
C LYS A 209 -4.17 7.10 0.14
N ARG A 210 -4.22 8.39 0.49
CA ARG A 210 -4.60 9.46 -0.46
C ARG A 210 -3.70 9.50 -1.68
N ASP A 211 -2.38 9.40 -1.48
CA ASP A 211 -1.42 9.43 -2.56
C ASP A 211 -1.55 8.20 -3.47
N ILE A 212 -1.72 7.01 -2.89
CA ILE A 212 -1.93 5.78 -3.65
C ILE A 212 -3.26 5.82 -4.42
N ASP A 213 -4.34 6.33 -3.81
CA ASP A 213 -5.64 6.46 -4.45
C ASP A 213 -5.57 7.37 -5.69
N GLU A 214 -4.84 8.48 -5.61
CA GLU A 214 -4.58 9.35 -6.77
C GLU A 214 -3.88 8.57 -7.90
N ILE A 215 -2.87 7.77 -7.56
CA ILE A 215 -2.08 7.01 -8.53
C ILE A 215 -2.91 5.90 -9.16
N ILE A 216 -3.68 5.15 -8.36
CA ILE A 216 -4.61 4.13 -8.82
C ILE A 216 -5.61 4.73 -9.80
N ASN A 217 -6.19 5.89 -9.47
CA ASN A 217 -7.13 6.57 -10.35
C ASN A 217 -6.48 6.97 -11.68
N ASN A 218 -5.24 7.47 -11.64
CA ASN A 218 -4.50 7.78 -12.87
C ASN A 218 -4.18 6.52 -13.69
N HIS A 219 -3.73 5.44 -13.05
CA HIS A 219 -3.45 4.16 -13.70
C HIS A 219 -4.73 3.60 -14.36
N ASN A 220 -5.87 3.64 -13.67
CA ASN A 220 -7.16 3.22 -14.22
C ASN A 220 -7.59 4.07 -15.41
N ARG A 221 -7.36 5.39 -15.37
CA ARG A 221 -7.64 6.28 -16.51
C ARG A 221 -6.84 5.89 -17.74
N ILE A 222 -5.55 5.56 -17.56
CA ILE A 222 -4.67 5.09 -18.64
C ILE A 222 -5.16 3.73 -19.14
N ALA A 223 -5.40 2.76 -18.25
CA ALA A 223 -5.88 1.43 -18.58
C ALA A 223 -7.21 1.43 -19.37
N GLN A 224 -8.12 2.36 -19.03
CA GLN A 224 -9.38 2.54 -19.75
C GLN A 224 -9.17 2.91 -21.23
N HIS A 225 -8.09 3.64 -21.57
CA HIS A 225 -7.79 3.97 -22.98
C HIS A 225 -7.42 2.72 -23.79
N TYR A 226 -6.99 1.65 -23.10
CA TYR A 226 -6.68 0.34 -23.68
C TYR A 226 -7.81 -0.68 -23.49
N GLY A 227 -8.99 -0.26 -22.99
CA GLY A 227 -10.14 -1.13 -22.77
C GLY A 227 -10.03 -2.03 -21.53
N ILE A 228 -9.11 -1.72 -20.61
CA ILE A 228 -8.87 -2.48 -19.39
C ILE A 228 -9.47 -1.71 -18.20
N THR A 229 -10.11 -2.41 -17.27
CA THR A 229 -10.65 -1.82 -16.03
C THR A 229 -10.17 -2.64 -14.85
N TYR A 230 -9.49 -1.99 -13.91
CA TYR A 230 -9.05 -2.60 -12.67
C TYR A 230 -9.87 -2.08 -11.48
N TYR A 231 -9.99 -2.92 -10.47
CA TYR A 231 -10.51 -2.54 -9.16
C TYR A 231 -9.42 -2.84 -8.13
N PHE A 232 -8.82 -1.78 -7.61
CA PHE A 232 -7.82 -1.85 -6.56
C PHE A 232 -8.47 -1.42 -5.25
N THR A 233 -8.22 -2.17 -4.18
CA THR A 233 -8.62 -1.81 -2.83
C THR A 233 -7.41 -1.89 -1.93
N LEU A 234 -7.15 -0.81 -1.20
CA LEU A 234 -6.25 -0.88 -0.06
C LEU A 234 -6.92 -1.74 1.01
N PRO A 235 -6.24 -2.74 1.58
CA PRO A 235 -6.81 -3.54 2.65
C PRO A 235 -7.16 -2.63 3.84
N ASP A 236 -8.37 -2.80 4.38
CA ASP A 236 -8.74 -2.24 5.67
C ASP A 236 -8.00 -3.04 6.74
N MET A 237 -6.79 -2.60 7.08
CA MET A 237 -6.06 -3.17 8.21
C MET A 237 -6.74 -2.71 9.51
N GLU A 238 -7.15 -3.67 10.34
CA GLU A 238 -7.69 -3.37 11.68
C GLU A 238 -6.62 -2.66 12.53
N LYS A 239 -7.05 -1.76 13.42
CA LYS A 239 -6.14 -0.97 14.27
C LYS A 239 -5.13 -1.81 15.07
N ASP A 240 -5.46 -3.07 15.36
CA ASP A 240 -4.62 -3.98 16.16
C ASP A 240 -3.47 -4.60 15.35
N ASP A 241 -3.60 -4.77 14.03
CA ASP A 241 -2.53 -5.32 13.18
C ASP A 241 -1.33 -4.37 13.04
N TRP A 242 -1.51 -3.09 13.40
CA TRP A 242 -0.44 -2.09 13.45
C TRP A 242 0.33 -2.08 14.77
N LEU A 243 -0.18 -2.76 15.81
CA LEU A 243 0.38 -2.77 17.16
C LEU A 243 1.23 -4.02 17.46
N SER A 244 1.27 -5.00 16.55
CA SER A 244 2.02 -6.26 16.69
C SER A 244 3.42 -6.21 16.12
#